data_AF-A0A2M7SKF5-F1
#
_entry.id   AF-A0A2M7SKF5-F1
#
_cell.length_a   1.000
_cell.length_b   1.000
_cell.length_c   1.000
_cell.angle_alpha   90.00
_cell.angle_beta   90.00
_cell.angle_gamma   90.00
#
_symmetry.space_group_name_H-M   'P 1'
#
loop_
_entity.id
_entity.type
_entity.pdbx_description
1 polymer ?
#
loop_
_entity_poly.entity_id
_entity_poly.type
_entity_poly.pdbx_seq_one_letter_code
_entity_poly.pdbx_strand_id
1 'polypeptide(L)'
;MKRLLSVDDKEYYHLTRAFDEYKGSGISTVFVAFYLFLKYLDNPEDGIFKAVNMLGSDTDTIASFVGGLCGAYFGLSAINKDLISKLQDKDYILKIAEQLHDIITGRLLTNHIPIRDFNRKETLLKILAWEIGLHEMFWDALSEGDQIIHPALGRGKIIRKEIKKIQREGYVTKLIEVAFDCGQTCIFHSRVSSNGEVSESLSKDLAKNITI
;
A
#
# COMPACT_ATOMS: atom_id res chain seq x y z
N MET A 1 -0.20 -11.27 -32.48
CA MET A 1 -0.64 -10.11 -31.67
C MET A 1 -2.09 -9.71 -31.96
N LYS A 2 -2.48 -9.33 -33.19
CA LYS A 2 -3.87 -8.93 -33.53
C LYS A 2 -4.96 -9.94 -33.10
N ARG A 3 -4.72 -11.25 -33.27
CA ARG A 3 -5.67 -12.32 -32.87
C ARG A 3 -5.86 -12.47 -31.36
N LEU A 4 -4.87 -12.05 -30.55
CA LEU A 4 -4.96 -12.14 -29.09
C LEU A 4 -5.71 -10.94 -28.51
N LEU A 5 -5.56 -9.75 -29.09
CA LEU A 5 -6.25 -8.53 -28.64
C LEU A 5 -7.75 -8.53 -28.96
N SER A 6 -8.21 -9.39 -29.87
CA SER A 6 -9.63 -9.59 -30.18
C SER A 6 -10.35 -10.57 -29.24
N VAL A 7 -9.61 -11.27 -28.37
CA VAL A 7 -10.18 -12.20 -27.38
C VAL A 7 -10.90 -11.42 -26.29
N ASP A 8 -11.98 -11.97 -25.72
CA ASP A 8 -12.64 -11.37 -24.56
C ASP A 8 -11.70 -11.31 -23.34
N ASP A 9 -11.86 -10.31 -22.49
CA ASP A 9 -10.97 -10.12 -21.34
C ASP A 9 -11.00 -11.32 -20.40
N LYS A 10 -12.19 -11.85 -20.08
CA LYS A 10 -12.31 -12.99 -19.16
C LYS A 10 -11.71 -14.25 -19.76
N GLU A 11 -11.90 -14.45 -21.06
CA GLU A 11 -11.29 -15.57 -21.77
C GLU A 11 -9.76 -15.51 -21.72
N TYR A 12 -9.17 -14.32 -21.86
CA TYR A 12 -7.72 -14.15 -21.70
C TYR A 12 -7.24 -14.45 -20.26
N TYR A 13 -8.00 -14.04 -19.26
CA TYR A 13 -7.69 -14.38 -17.86
C TYR A 13 -7.75 -15.89 -17.60
N HIS A 14 -8.72 -16.62 -18.17
CA HIS A 14 -8.74 -18.09 -18.11
C HIS A 14 -7.56 -18.72 -18.85
N LEU A 15 -7.22 -18.21 -20.04
CA LEU A 15 -6.08 -18.69 -20.81
C LEU A 15 -4.76 -18.60 -20.03
N THR A 16 -4.59 -17.52 -19.28
CA THR A 16 -3.43 -17.29 -18.39
C THR A 16 -3.59 -17.93 -17.01
N ARG A 17 -4.72 -18.59 -16.74
CA ARG A 17 -5.11 -19.16 -15.44
C ARG A 17 -5.10 -18.15 -14.29
N ALA A 18 -5.31 -16.87 -14.58
CA ALA A 18 -5.35 -15.79 -13.60
C ALA A 18 -6.58 -15.85 -12.66
N PHE A 19 -7.58 -16.67 -12.98
CA PHE A 19 -8.73 -16.97 -12.11
C PHE A 19 -8.54 -18.21 -11.23
N ASP A 20 -7.60 -19.08 -11.59
CA ASP A 20 -7.54 -20.45 -11.07
C ASP A 20 -6.35 -20.63 -10.12
N GLU A 21 -5.73 -21.81 -10.12
CA GLU A 21 -4.59 -22.18 -9.27
C GLU A 21 -3.38 -21.24 -9.36
N TYR A 22 -3.28 -20.45 -10.44
CA TYR A 22 -2.20 -19.46 -10.65
C TYR A 22 -2.62 -18.02 -10.37
N LYS A 23 -3.76 -17.82 -9.70
CA LYS A 23 -4.13 -16.53 -9.13
C LYS A 23 -3.00 -16.02 -8.23
N GLY A 24 -2.55 -14.79 -8.48
CA GLY A 24 -1.42 -14.18 -7.77
C GLY A 24 -0.04 -14.69 -8.20
N SER A 25 0.05 -15.53 -9.24
CA SER A 25 1.34 -15.86 -9.83
C SER A 25 1.90 -14.66 -10.61
N GLY A 26 3.21 -14.43 -10.50
CA GLY A 26 3.87 -13.33 -11.21
C GLY A 26 3.74 -13.45 -12.74
N ILE A 27 3.78 -14.67 -13.28
CA ILE A 27 3.68 -14.92 -14.72
C ILE A 27 2.29 -14.55 -15.25
N SER A 28 1.22 -15.08 -14.64
CA SER A 28 -0.16 -14.76 -15.04
C SER A 28 -0.44 -13.27 -14.90
N THR A 29 0.01 -12.67 -13.80
CA THR A 29 -0.13 -11.22 -13.54
C THR A 29 0.50 -10.39 -14.65
N VAL A 30 1.75 -10.67 -15.01
CA VAL A 30 2.47 -9.92 -16.05
C VAL A 30 1.79 -10.09 -17.41
N PHE A 31 1.41 -11.31 -17.81
CA PHE A 31 0.76 -11.52 -19.10
C PHE A 31 -0.58 -10.80 -19.21
N VAL A 32 -1.40 -10.88 -18.17
CA VAL A 32 -2.68 -10.16 -18.13
C VAL A 32 -2.45 -8.65 -18.17
N ALA A 33 -1.50 -8.13 -17.40
CA ALA A 33 -1.25 -6.70 -17.36
C ALA A 33 -0.80 -6.14 -18.71
N PHE A 34 0.13 -6.83 -19.39
CA PHE A 34 0.54 -6.47 -20.75
C PHE A 34 -0.60 -6.58 -21.75
N TYR A 35 -1.42 -7.62 -21.65
CA TYR A 35 -2.59 -7.79 -22.51
C TYR A 35 -3.56 -6.62 -22.37
N LEU A 36 -3.94 -6.25 -21.14
CA LEU A 36 -4.84 -5.13 -20.89
C LEU A 36 -4.24 -3.80 -21.36
N PHE A 37 -2.97 -3.54 -21.04
CA PHE A 37 -2.26 -2.34 -21.50
C PHE A 37 -2.29 -2.21 -23.04
N LEU A 38 -2.00 -3.29 -23.75
CA LEU A 38 -1.95 -3.28 -25.22
C LEU A 38 -3.34 -3.23 -25.85
N LYS A 39 -4.33 -3.88 -25.25
CA LYS A 39 -5.71 -3.92 -25.76
C LYS A 39 -6.42 -2.58 -25.59
N TYR A 40 -6.14 -1.89 -24.49
CA TYR A 40 -6.75 -0.62 -24.11
C TYR A 40 -5.80 0.56 -24.33
N LEU A 41 -4.87 0.48 -25.29
CA LEU A 41 -3.88 1.53 -25.52
C LEU A 41 -4.54 2.87 -25.91
N ASP A 42 -5.64 2.83 -26.66
CA ASP A 42 -6.39 4.03 -27.05
C ASP A 42 -7.29 4.57 -25.93
N ASN A 43 -7.53 3.79 -24.86
CA ASN A 43 -8.30 4.21 -23.69
C ASN A 43 -7.74 3.56 -22.40
N PRO A 44 -6.61 4.06 -21.87
CA PRO A 44 -5.89 3.41 -20.77
C PRO A 44 -6.70 3.32 -19.48
N GLU A 45 -7.60 4.28 -19.24
CA GLU A 45 -8.49 4.30 -18.08
C GLU A 45 -9.44 3.09 -18.09
N ASP A 46 -9.98 2.71 -19.25
CA ASP A 46 -10.79 1.49 -19.38
C ASP A 46 -9.98 0.24 -19.03
N GLY A 47 -8.73 0.15 -19.48
CA GLY A 47 -7.85 -0.99 -19.17
C GLY A 47 -7.60 -1.14 -17.66
N ILE A 48 -7.38 -0.02 -16.96
CA ILE A 48 -7.25 0.01 -15.49
C ILE A 48 -8.57 -0.40 -14.84
N PHE A 49 -9.71 0.15 -15.30
CA PHE A 49 -11.03 -0.21 -14.77
C PHE A 49 -11.37 -1.69 -14.97
N LYS A 50 -10.96 -2.29 -16.09
CA LYS A 50 -11.11 -3.74 -16.30
C LYS A 50 -10.31 -4.53 -15.28
N ALA A 51 -9.06 -4.15 -15.03
CA ALA A 51 -8.21 -4.83 -14.06
C ALA A 51 -8.79 -4.80 -12.64
N VAL A 52 -9.20 -3.62 -12.14
CA VAL A 52 -9.73 -3.47 -10.77
C VAL A 52 -11.08 -4.15 -10.57
N ASN A 53 -11.87 -4.33 -11.64
CA ASN A 53 -13.20 -4.94 -11.58
C ASN A 53 -13.23 -6.41 -12.03
N MET A 54 -12.08 -7.05 -12.28
CA MET A 54 -12.03 -8.45 -12.71
C MET A 54 -12.15 -9.42 -11.52
N LEU A 55 -13.35 -9.48 -10.95
CA LEU A 55 -13.67 -10.28 -9.76
C LEU A 55 -13.25 -11.75 -9.91
N GLY A 56 -12.66 -12.30 -8.85
CA GLY A 56 -12.13 -13.65 -8.83
C GLY A 56 -10.63 -13.73 -9.11
N SER A 57 -10.04 -12.74 -9.79
CA SER A 57 -8.59 -12.64 -10.01
C SER A 57 -7.85 -11.95 -8.86
N ASP A 58 -6.53 -11.81 -8.97
CA ASP A 58 -5.71 -10.93 -8.12
C ASP A 58 -5.76 -9.49 -8.65
N THR A 59 -6.90 -8.84 -8.41
CA THR A 59 -7.23 -7.52 -8.98
C THR A 59 -6.23 -6.46 -8.58
N ASP A 60 -5.78 -6.45 -7.33
CA ASP A 60 -4.94 -5.39 -6.77
C ASP A 60 -3.55 -5.42 -7.40
N THR A 61 -2.94 -6.61 -7.48
CA THR A 61 -1.62 -6.78 -8.10
C THR A 61 -1.69 -6.50 -9.60
N ILE A 62 -2.69 -7.06 -10.31
CA ILE A 62 -2.83 -6.86 -11.76
C ILE A 62 -3.07 -5.38 -12.09
N ALA A 63 -3.98 -4.71 -11.38
CA ALA A 63 -4.27 -3.30 -11.59
C ALA A 63 -3.06 -2.41 -11.31
N SER A 64 -2.26 -2.74 -10.29
CA SER A 64 -1.01 -2.03 -10.01
C SER A 64 -0.02 -2.12 -11.19
N PHE A 65 0.10 -3.29 -11.83
CA PHE A 65 0.94 -3.46 -13.01
C PHE A 65 0.38 -2.71 -14.24
N VAL A 66 -0.92 -2.81 -14.50
CA VAL A 66 -1.57 -2.08 -15.61
C VAL A 66 -1.42 -0.58 -15.41
N GLY A 67 -1.68 -0.07 -14.20
CA GLY A 67 -1.52 1.34 -13.85
C GLY A 67 -0.07 1.81 -13.99
N GLY A 68 0.90 0.99 -13.59
CA GLY A 68 2.32 1.29 -13.79
C GLY A 68 2.72 1.39 -15.27
N LEU A 69 2.24 0.46 -16.11
CA LEU A 69 2.47 0.50 -17.57
C LEU A 69 1.82 1.72 -18.23
N CYS A 70 0.54 1.95 -17.94
CA CYS A 70 -0.20 3.11 -18.44
C CYS A 70 0.42 4.42 -17.96
N GLY A 71 0.79 4.52 -16.69
CA GLY A 71 1.42 5.71 -16.11
C GLY A 71 2.82 5.98 -16.69
N ALA A 72 3.61 4.93 -16.97
CA ALA A 72 4.91 5.09 -17.62
C ALA A 72 4.79 5.56 -19.08
N TYR A 73 3.76 5.12 -19.81
CA TYR A 73 3.59 5.45 -21.22
C TYR A 73 2.83 6.76 -21.46
N PHE A 74 1.71 6.98 -20.75
CA PHE A 74 0.85 8.16 -20.92
C PHE A 74 1.10 9.24 -19.86
N GLY A 75 1.88 8.98 -18.82
CA GLY A 75 2.01 9.90 -17.69
C GLY A 75 0.70 10.04 -16.91
N LEU A 76 0.49 11.21 -16.28
CA LEU A 76 -0.71 11.49 -15.49
C LEU A 76 -2.01 11.62 -16.32
N SER A 77 -1.93 11.65 -17.66
CA SER A 77 -3.14 11.62 -18.51
C SER A 77 -3.71 10.22 -18.71
N ALA A 78 -3.09 9.18 -18.14
CA ALA A 78 -3.60 7.81 -18.19
C ALA A 78 -4.96 7.61 -17.50
N ILE A 79 -5.33 8.50 -16.58
CA ILE A 79 -6.51 8.37 -15.73
C ILE A 79 -7.11 9.75 -15.44
N ASN A 80 -8.40 9.80 -15.12
CA ASN A 80 -9.08 11.04 -14.79
C ASN A 80 -8.46 11.76 -13.57
N LYS A 81 -8.31 13.08 -13.67
CA LYS A 81 -7.78 13.95 -12.60
C LYS A 81 -8.59 13.89 -11.31
N ASP A 82 -9.89 13.62 -11.38
CA ASP A 82 -10.75 13.47 -10.20
C ASP A 82 -10.34 12.27 -9.36
N LEU A 83 -9.92 11.16 -9.99
CA LEU A 83 -9.41 9.99 -9.28
C LEU A 83 -8.05 10.30 -8.66
N ILE A 84 -7.17 10.97 -9.40
CA ILE A 84 -5.87 11.44 -8.90
C ILE A 84 -6.05 12.33 -7.66
N SER A 85 -7.04 13.22 -7.66
CA SER A 85 -7.32 14.12 -6.53
C SER A 85 -7.77 13.41 -5.24
N LYS A 86 -8.31 12.19 -5.36
CA LYS A 86 -8.81 11.37 -4.25
C LYS A 86 -7.80 10.32 -3.77
N LEU A 87 -6.67 10.19 -4.47
CA LEU A 87 -5.64 9.20 -4.15
C LEU A 87 -5.01 9.52 -2.78
N GLN A 88 -4.97 8.53 -1.89
CA GLN A 88 -4.26 8.63 -0.63
C GLN A 88 -2.78 8.96 -0.88
N ASP A 89 -2.24 9.92 -0.12
CA ASP A 89 -0.83 10.31 -0.17
C ASP A 89 -0.34 10.73 -1.57
N LYS A 90 -1.24 11.24 -2.44
CA LYS A 90 -0.93 11.66 -3.82
C LYS A 90 0.31 12.56 -3.91
N ASP A 91 0.37 13.60 -3.07
CA ASP A 91 1.47 14.57 -3.12
C ASP A 91 2.81 13.94 -2.68
N TYR A 92 2.79 12.99 -1.73
CA TYR A 92 3.95 12.21 -1.37
C TYR A 92 4.42 11.32 -2.52
N ILE A 93 3.50 10.57 -3.15
CA ILE A 93 3.82 9.68 -4.27
C ILE A 93 4.43 10.47 -5.43
N LEU A 94 3.85 11.61 -5.80
CA LEU A 94 4.38 12.47 -6.86
C LEU A 94 5.77 13.00 -6.53
N LYS A 95 5.97 13.48 -5.29
CA LYS A 95 7.29 13.94 -4.81
C LYS A 95 8.34 12.84 -4.92
N ILE A 96 8.03 11.61 -4.49
CA ILE A 96 8.96 10.48 -4.60
C ILE A 96 9.26 10.15 -6.07
N ALA A 97 8.25 10.14 -6.94
CA ALA A 97 8.44 9.90 -8.37
C ALA A 97 9.36 10.96 -9.02
N GLU A 98 9.17 12.24 -8.69
CA GLU A 98 10.04 13.33 -9.14
C GLU A 98 11.47 13.17 -8.62
N GLN A 99 11.65 12.84 -7.34
CA GLN A 99 12.98 12.59 -6.77
C GLN A 99 13.71 11.43 -7.44
N LEU A 100 13.00 10.33 -7.73
CA LEU A 100 13.58 9.19 -8.47
C LEU A 100 13.95 9.58 -9.90
N HIS A 101 13.12 10.37 -10.57
CA HIS A 101 13.41 10.88 -11.91
C HIS A 101 14.62 11.82 -11.91
N ASP A 102 14.73 12.72 -10.94
CA ASP A 102 15.87 13.63 -10.78
C ASP A 102 17.18 12.86 -10.56
N ILE A 103 17.17 11.80 -9.73
CA ILE A 103 18.32 10.91 -9.54
C ILE A 103 18.77 10.31 -10.88
N ILE A 104 17.84 9.73 -11.64
CA ILE A 104 18.16 9.05 -12.90
C ILE A 104 18.61 10.03 -13.99
N THR A 105 18.08 11.26 -13.99
CA THR A 105 18.46 12.31 -14.95
C THR A 105 19.70 13.10 -14.53
N GLY A 106 20.31 12.78 -13.39
CA GLY A 106 21.52 13.44 -12.91
C GLY A 106 21.30 14.87 -12.41
N ARG A 107 20.04 15.24 -12.09
CA ARG A 107 19.77 16.50 -11.40
C ARG A 107 20.20 16.34 -9.94
N LEU A 108 21.02 17.27 -9.47
CA LEU A 108 21.54 17.27 -8.10
C LEU A 108 20.39 17.30 -7.10
N LEU A 109 20.21 16.21 -6.35
CA LEU A 109 19.48 16.26 -5.09
C LEU A 109 20.31 17.12 -4.13
N THR A 110 19.92 18.39 -4.00
CA THR A 110 20.63 19.39 -3.21
C THR A 110 20.67 19.08 -1.71
N ASN A 111 19.93 18.09 -1.23
CA ASN A 111 19.85 17.71 0.18
C ASN A 111 19.70 16.19 0.37
N HIS A 112 20.73 15.40 0.04
CA HIS A 112 20.70 13.97 0.38
C HIS A 112 21.17 13.76 1.82
N ILE A 113 20.35 13.07 2.61
CA ILE A 113 20.79 12.51 3.88
C ILE A 113 21.74 11.36 3.53
N PRO A 114 22.96 11.32 4.07
CA PRO A 114 23.88 10.21 3.79
C PRO A 114 23.22 8.88 4.15
N ILE A 115 23.34 7.90 3.26
CA ILE A 115 22.87 6.53 3.51
C ILE A 115 23.62 6.03 4.73
N ARG A 116 22.91 5.93 5.86
CA ARG A 116 23.43 5.25 7.06
C ARG A 116 23.36 3.75 6.81
N ASP A 117 24.23 2.99 7.47
CA ASP A 117 24.11 1.54 7.49
C ASP A 117 22.67 1.14 7.87
N PHE A 118 21.99 0.48 6.95
CA PHE A 118 20.60 0.07 7.13
C PHE A 118 20.56 -1.39 7.57
N ASN A 119 20.42 -1.60 8.88
CA ASN A 119 20.15 -2.93 9.40
C ASN A 119 18.64 -3.21 9.34
N ARG A 120 18.24 -4.04 8.37
CA ARG A 120 16.83 -4.43 8.16
C ARG A 120 16.20 -5.07 9.40
N LYS A 121 16.93 -5.94 10.10
CA LYS A 121 16.43 -6.65 11.29
C LYS A 121 16.22 -5.68 12.44
N GLU A 122 17.21 -4.84 12.73
CA GLU A 122 17.11 -3.83 13.79
C GLU A 122 15.96 -2.84 13.54
N THR A 123 15.81 -2.38 12.30
CA THR A 123 14.72 -1.47 11.90
C THR A 123 13.36 -2.12 12.11
N LEU A 124 13.20 -3.39 11.71
CA LEU A 124 11.97 -4.15 11.94
C LEU A 124 11.65 -4.27 13.44
N LEU A 125 12.64 -4.61 14.26
CA LEU A 125 12.46 -4.73 15.72
C LEU A 125 12.03 -3.40 16.34
N LYS A 126 12.60 -2.28 15.89
CA LYS A 126 12.20 -0.93 16.34
C LYS A 126 10.74 -0.61 15.98
N ILE A 127 10.32 -0.93 14.76
CA ILE A 127 8.92 -0.73 14.31
C ILE A 127 7.97 -1.58 15.16
N LEU A 128 8.27 -2.87 15.31
CA LEU A 128 7.43 -3.79 16.11
C LEU A 128 7.31 -3.33 17.56
N ALA A 129 8.44 -2.97 18.21
CA ALA A 129 8.43 -2.49 19.58
C ALA A 129 7.60 -1.21 19.74
N TRP A 130 7.67 -0.31 18.76
CA TRP A 130 6.88 0.91 18.74
C TRP A 130 5.37 0.62 18.59
N GLU A 131 4.98 -0.26 17.68
CA GLU A 131 3.57 -0.62 17.46
C GLU A 131 2.98 -1.35 18.68
N ILE A 132 3.75 -2.22 19.33
CA ILE A 132 3.36 -2.85 20.61
C ILE A 132 3.13 -1.78 21.67
N GLY A 133 4.08 -0.86 21.85
CA GLY A 133 3.96 0.23 22.82
C GLY A 133 2.74 1.12 22.54
N LEU A 134 2.49 1.44 21.26
CA LEU A 134 1.33 2.23 20.85
C LEU A 134 0.01 1.58 21.31
N HIS A 135 -0.13 0.28 21.10
CA HIS A 135 -1.39 -0.43 21.36
C HIS A 135 -1.56 -0.89 22.80
N GLU A 136 -0.49 -1.31 23.46
CA GLU A 136 -0.55 -1.92 24.80
C GLU A 136 -0.31 -0.91 25.92
N MET A 137 0.42 0.19 25.66
CA MET A 137 0.87 1.12 26.71
C MET A 137 0.35 2.55 26.53
N PHE A 138 0.44 3.11 25.33
CA PHE A 138 0.24 4.54 25.13
C PHE A 138 -1.15 4.91 24.61
N TRP A 139 -1.94 3.95 24.15
CA TRP A 139 -3.25 4.23 23.55
C TRP A 139 -4.11 5.17 24.39
N ASP A 140 -4.27 4.89 25.69
CA ASP A 140 -5.14 5.69 26.57
C ASP A 140 -4.56 7.08 26.88
N ALA A 141 -3.24 7.24 26.79
CA ALA A 141 -2.54 8.50 27.03
C ALA A 141 -2.54 9.43 25.81
N LEU A 142 -2.71 8.89 24.60
CA LEU A 142 -2.65 9.66 23.35
C LEU A 142 -4.02 10.26 22.99
N SER A 143 -4.00 11.47 22.44
CA SER A 143 -5.18 12.22 21.98
C SER A 143 -5.01 12.70 20.54
N GLU A 144 -6.13 13.04 19.89
CA GLU A 144 -6.08 13.73 18.60
C GLU A 144 -5.33 15.06 18.76
N GLY A 145 -4.44 15.35 17.82
CA GLY A 145 -3.55 16.50 17.87
C GLY A 145 -2.15 16.19 18.41
N ASP A 146 -1.97 15.10 19.17
CA ASP A 146 -0.69 14.73 19.74
C ASP A 146 0.34 14.39 18.66
N GLN A 147 1.61 14.57 19.03
CA GLN A 147 2.77 14.26 18.21
C GLN A 147 3.33 12.91 18.60
N ILE A 148 3.65 12.08 17.61
CA ILE A 148 4.33 10.80 17.79
C ILE A 148 5.53 10.73 16.84
N ILE A 149 6.46 9.82 17.15
CA ILE A 149 7.65 9.59 16.31
C ILE A 149 7.68 8.10 15.96
N HIS A 150 7.41 7.78 14.70
CA HIS A 150 7.51 6.42 14.18
C HIS A 150 8.96 6.13 13.71
N PRO A 151 9.54 4.96 14.03
CA PRO A 151 10.93 4.65 13.69
C PRO A 151 11.28 4.73 12.19
N ALA A 152 10.30 4.49 11.31
CA ALA A 152 10.51 4.53 9.85
C ALA A 152 9.91 5.77 9.17
N LEU A 153 8.82 6.33 9.72
CA LEU A 153 8.06 7.42 9.09
C LEU A 153 8.40 8.79 9.70
N GLY A 154 9.15 8.80 10.80
CA GLY A 154 9.54 10.01 11.50
C GLY A 154 8.40 10.59 12.32
N ARG A 155 8.42 11.91 12.47
CA ARG A 155 7.43 12.66 13.24
C ARG A 155 6.08 12.63 12.51
N GLY A 156 5.00 12.46 13.28
CA GLY A 156 3.64 12.55 12.78
C GLY A 156 2.69 13.11 13.83
N LYS A 157 1.52 13.55 13.35
CA LYS A 157 0.42 14.07 14.16
C LYS A 157 -0.76 13.12 14.11
N ILE A 158 -1.32 12.78 15.27
CA ILE A 158 -2.56 12.02 15.34
C ILE A 158 -3.70 12.90 14.82
N ILE A 159 -4.35 12.47 13.74
CA ILE A 159 -5.46 13.20 13.11
C ILE A 159 -6.82 12.57 13.40
N ARG A 160 -6.86 11.29 13.75
CA ARG A 160 -8.09 10.61 14.19
C ARG A 160 -7.77 9.53 15.20
N LYS A 161 -8.58 9.42 16.24
CA LYS A 161 -8.56 8.31 17.21
C LYS A 161 -9.97 7.81 17.44
N GLU A 162 -10.25 6.57 17.06
CA GLU A 162 -11.60 6.01 17.14
C GLU A 162 -11.62 4.57 17.66
N ILE A 163 -12.76 4.19 18.25
CA ILE A 163 -13.07 2.81 18.64
C ILE A 163 -14.28 2.37 17.83
N LYS A 164 -14.11 1.33 17.01
CA LYS A 164 -15.17 0.73 16.20
C LYS A 164 -15.58 -0.63 16.75
N LYS A 165 -16.89 -0.86 16.88
CA LYS A 165 -17.42 -2.20 17.15
C LYS A 165 -17.22 -3.07 15.90
N ILE A 166 -16.82 -4.31 16.10
CA ILE A 166 -16.74 -5.30 15.02
C ILE A 166 -17.86 -6.33 15.18
N GLN A 167 -18.16 -7.08 14.12
CA GLN A 167 -19.23 -8.08 14.13
C GLN A 167 -18.99 -9.25 15.11
N ARG A 168 -17.74 -9.45 15.56
CA ARG A 168 -17.41 -10.46 16.57
C ARG A 168 -17.81 -9.99 17.96
N GLU A 169 -18.71 -10.72 18.62
CA GLU A 169 -19.15 -10.40 19.98
C GLU A 169 -17.97 -10.28 20.95
N GLY A 170 -17.99 -9.23 21.76
CA GLY A 170 -16.97 -8.98 22.78
C GLY A 170 -15.65 -8.38 22.27
N TYR A 171 -15.58 -7.91 21.01
CA TYR A 171 -14.37 -7.25 20.49
C TYR A 171 -14.64 -5.86 19.94
N VAL A 172 -13.65 -4.98 20.07
CA VAL A 172 -13.60 -3.66 19.46
C VAL A 172 -12.29 -3.48 18.70
N THR A 173 -12.29 -2.62 17.69
CA THR A 173 -11.06 -2.19 16.99
C THR A 173 -10.74 -0.76 17.41
N LYS A 174 -9.53 -0.57 17.92
CA LYS A 174 -8.92 0.72 18.23
C LYS A 174 -8.14 1.19 17.00
N LEU A 175 -8.45 2.35 16.44
CA LEU A 175 -7.82 2.93 15.25
C LEU A 175 -7.19 4.29 15.56
N ILE A 176 -5.89 4.44 15.31
CA ILE A 176 -5.19 5.73 15.30
C ILE A 176 -4.76 6.01 13.87
N GLU A 177 -5.23 7.14 13.33
CA GLU A 177 -4.76 7.67 12.06
C GLU A 177 -3.74 8.78 12.31
N VAL A 178 -2.62 8.71 11.61
CA VAL A 178 -1.48 9.61 11.79
C VAL A 178 -1.09 10.18 10.44
N ALA A 179 -0.97 11.50 10.37
CA ALA A 179 -0.35 12.19 9.24
C ALA A 179 1.11 12.47 9.59
N PHE A 180 2.03 11.96 8.78
CA PHE A 180 3.48 12.09 8.99
C PHE A 180 4.06 13.28 8.22
N ASP A 181 5.13 13.87 8.77
CA ASP A 181 5.85 14.99 8.15
C ASP A 181 6.48 14.59 6.80
N CYS A 182 6.69 13.28 6.57
CA CYS A 182 7.12 12.77 5.27
C CYS A 182 6.06 12.92 4.17
N GLY A 183 4.79 13.16 4.52
CA GLY A 183 3.66 13.30 3.61
C GLY A 183 2.75 12.07 3.54
N GLN A 184 3.09 10.98 4.23
CA GLN A 184 2.26 9.78 4.29
C GLN A 184 1.22 9.84 5.40
N THR A 185 0.11 9.14 5.19
CA THR A 185 -0.92 8.90 6.20
C THR A 185 -1.01 7.40 6.49
N CYS A 186 -1.05 7.02 7.77
CA CYS A 186 -1.19 5.61 8.15
C CYS A 186 -2.24 5.42 9.22
N ILE A 187 -2.96 4.30 9.15
CA ILE A 187 -3.91 3.86 10.17
C ILE A 187 -3.29 2.67 10.91
N PHE A 188 -2.96 2.89 12.18
CA PHE A 188 -2.55 1.84 13.11
C PHE A 188 -3.79 1.29 13.79
N HIS A 189 -3.92 -0.03 13.82
CA HIS A 189 -5.11 -0.68 14.34
C HIS A 189 -4.78 -1.83 15.27
N SER A 190 -5.52 -1.94 16.38
CA SER A 190 -5.49 -3.11 17.24
C SER A 190 -6.88 -3.62 17.54
N ARG A 191 -7.01 -4.95 17.58
CA ARG A 191 -8.23 -5.64 18.00
C ARG A 191 -8.14 -5.90 19.49
N VAL A 192 -9.13 -5.49 20.25
CA VAL A 192 -9.11 -5.60 21.72
C VAL A 192 -10.37 -6.32 22.18
N SER A 193 -10.22 -7.29 23.06
CA SER A 193 -11.33 -7.99 23.71
C SER A 193 -12.02 -7.10 24.75
N SER A 194 -13.22 -7.48 25.18
CA SER A 194 -13.98 -6.80 26.22
C SER A 194 -13.22 -6.67 27.55
N ASN A 195 -12.22 -7.52 27.76
CA ASN A 195 -11.39 -7.55 28.96
C ASN A 195 -10.12 -6.69 28.83
N GLY A 196 -9.94 -5.99 27.70
CA GLY A 196 -8.79 -5.12 27.43
C GLY A 196 -7.58 -5.82 26.79
N GLU A 197 -7.65 -7.12 26.51
CA GLU A 197 -6.53 -7.86 25.90
C GLU A 197 -6.46 -7.64 24.39
N VAL A 198 -5.26 -7.34 23.88
CA VAL A 198 -5.01 -7.18 22.44
C VAL A 198 -4.95 -8.56 21.76
N SER A 199 -5.89 -8.81 20.84
CA SER A 199 -5.90 -9.98 19.97
C SER A 199 -4.81 -9.81 18.91
N GLU A 200 -4.07 -10.90 18.60
CA GLU A 200 -2.98 -10.88 17.61
C GLU A 200 -1.86 -9.87 17.95
N SER A 201 -1.50 -9.75 19.23
CA SER A 201 -0.37 -8.93 19.65
C SER A 201 0.90 -9.29 18.86
N LEU A 202 1.47 -8.27 18.21
CA LEU A 202 2.75 -8.33 17.50
C LEU A 202 3.92 -8.75 18.41
N SER A 203 3.72 -8.76 19.73
CA SER A 203 4.66 -9.34 20.71
C SER A 203 5.01 -10.79 20.40
N LYS A 204 4.06 -11.57 19.85
CA LYS A 204 4.34 -12.96 19.40
C LYS A 204 5.27 -13.01 18.19
N ASP A 205 5.14 -12.05 17.27
CA ASP A 205 6.00 -11.97 16.09
C ASP A 205 7.38 -11.36 16.44
N LEU A 206 7.45 -10.45 17.39
CA LEU A 206 8.70 -9.97 17.98
C LEU A 206 9.51 -11.14 18.57
N ALA A 207 8.88 -12.01 19.37
CA ALA A 207 9.54 -13.18 19.96
C ALA A 207 10.11 -14.14 18.91
N LYS A 208 9.40 -14.39 17.82
CA LYS A 208 9.90 -15.21 16.69
C LYS A 208 11.14 -14.58 16.04
N ASN A 209 11.17 -13.26 15.88
CA ASN A 209 12.25 -12.55 15.19
C ASN A 209 13.49 -12.28 16.06
N ILE A 210 13.38 -12.40 17.40
CA ILE A 210 14.51 -12.31 18.34
C ILE A 210 15.26 -13.64 18.46
N THR A 211 14.59 -14.78 18.22
CA THR A 211 15.12 -16.12 18.49
C THR A 211 15.98 -16.71 17.34
N ILE A 212 16.24 -15.95 16.28
CA ILE A 212 17.10 -16.29 15.13
C ILE A 212 18.22 -15.26 15.05
#